data_AF-A0AAD7I478-F1
#
_entry.id   AF-A0AAD7I478-F1
#
_cell.length_a   1.000
_cell.length_b   1.000
_cell.length_c   1.000
_cell.angle_alpha   90.00
_cell.angle_beta   90.00
_cell.angle_gamma   90.00
#
_symmetry.space_group_name_H-M   'P 1'
#
loop_
_entity.id
_entity.type
_entity.pdbx_description
1 polymer ?
#
loop_
_entity_poly.entity_id
_entity_poly.type
_entity_poly.pdbx_seq_one_letter_code
_entity_poly.pdbx_strand_id
1 'polypeptide(L)'
;FFKSTVVGALLGGEVYVAETIDTKKIIGCAVWFGPGHTLFDTPEQQQHALGPLMASLDKELQGWWLTTLLPKYGAFLASTLGEGTKHASWHLQTLAVDPEYQRKGAGRLLVK
;
A
#
# COMPACT_ATOMS: atom_id res chain seq x y z
N PHE A 1 3.15 -7.50 -5.86
CA PHE A 1 2.90 -6.66 -4.67
C PHE A 1 2.14 -5.37 -5.00
N PHE A 2 2.72 -4.39 -5.72
CA PHE A 2 2.07 -3.07 -5.95
C PHE A 2 0.66 -3.12 -6.57
N LYS A 3 0.39 -4.04 -7.51
CA LYS A 3 -0.99 -4.24 -8.02
C LYS A 3 -1.97 -4.57 -6.88
N SER A 4 -1.55 -5.41 -5.95
CA SER A 4 -2.37 -5.85 -4.82
C SER A 4 -2.60 -4.71 -3.82
N THR A 5 -1.60 -3.83 -3.59
CA THR A 5 -1.79 -2.66 -2.72
C THR A 5 -2.81 -1.68 -3.31
N VAL A 6 -2.74 -1.43 -4.63
CA VAL A 6 -3.73 -0.57 -5.32
C VAL A 6 -5.12 -1.19 -5.28
N VAL A 7 -5.28 -2.48 -5.60
CA VAL A 7 -6.59 -3.15 -5.54
C VAL A 7 -7.16 -3.16 -4.12
N GLY A 8 -6.33 -3.42 -3.11
CA GLY A 8 -6.75 -3.36 -1.71
C GLY A 8 -7.26 -1.98 -1.31
N ALA A 9 -6.56 -0.93 -1.72
CA ALA A 9 -6.97 0.44 -1.41
C ALA A 9 -8.21 0.89 -2.18
N LEU A 10 -8.42 0.42 -3.41
CA LEU A 10 -9.69 0.65 -4.11
C LEU A 10 -10.91 0.03 -3.40
N LEU A 11 -10.69 -0.94 -2.51
CA LEU A 11 -11.75 -1.63 -1.76
C LEU A 11 -11.94 -1.11 -0.32
N GLY A 12 -10.89 -0.58 0.31
CA GLY A 12 -11.00 -0.09 1.70
C GLY A 12 -9.91 0.89 2.12
N GLY A 13 -9.35 1.63 1.16
CA GLY A 13 -8.40 2.70 1.40
C GLY A 13 -8.64 3.84 0.42
N GLU A 14 -7.57 4.54 0.06
CA GLU A 14 -7.63 5.65 -0.89
C GLU A 14 -6.48 5.56 -1.90
N VAL A 15 -6.79 5.87 -3.16
CA VAL A 15 -5.82 5.91 -4.25
C VAL A 15 -5.86 7.30 -4.87
N TYR A 16 -4.73 7.99 -4.80
CA TYR A 16 -4.53 9.28 -5.44
C TYR A 16 -3.57 9.13 -6.62
N VAL A 17 -3.83 9.84 -7.71
CA VAL A 17 -2.97 9.86 -8.89
C VAL A 17 -2.57 11.29 -9.24
N ALA A 18 -1.35 11.44 -9.74
CA ALA A 18 -0.88 12.67 -10.35
C ALA A 18 -0.95 12.50 -11.86
N GLU A 19 -1.57 13.46 -12.54
CA GLU A 19 -1.78 13.43 -13.98
C GLU A 19 -1.14 14.65 -14.66
N THR A 20 -0.62 14.45 -15.87
CA THR A 20 -0.28 15.58 -16.74
C THR A 20 -1.55 16.33 -17.15
N ILE A 21 -1.48 17.66 -17.24
CA ILE A 21 -2.63 18.49 -17.60
C ILE A 21 -3.16 18.14 -19.00
N ASP A 22 -2.26 18.01 -19.97
CA ASP A 22 -2.62 17.95 -21.39
C ASP A 22 -3.12 16.56 -21.83
N THR A 23 -2.39 15.50 -21.47
CA THR A 23 -2.69 14.14 -21.94
C THR A 23 -3.43 13.27 -20.92
N LYS A 24 -3.64 13.79 -19.69
CA LYS A 24 -4.15 13.01 -18.55
C LYS A 24 -3.36 11.72 -18.26
N LYS A 25 -2.08 11.67 -18.68
CA LYS A 25 -1.19 10.55 -18.37
C LYS A 25 -0.94 10.53 -16.86
N ILE A 26 -1.20 9.39 -16.23
CA ILE A 26 -0.80 9.13 -14.84
C ILE A 26 0.72 9.08 -14.77
N ILE A 27 1.31 9.97 -13.97
CA ILE A 27 2.76 10.12 -13.77
C ILE A 27 3.18 9.82 -12.33
N GLY A 28 2.24 9.50 -11.45
CA GLY A 28 2.51 9.08 -10.09
C GLY A 28 1.25 8.65 -9.36
N CYS A 29 1.43 7.95 -8.24
CA CYS A 29 0.34 7.53 -7.38
C CYS A 29 0.73 7.52 -5.90
N ALA A 30 -0.27 7.68 -5.03
CA ALA A 30 -0.18 7.40 -3.61
C ALA A 30 -1.33 6.50 -3.17
N VAL A 31 -1.01 5.51 -2.34
CA VAL A 31 -1.95 4.51 -1.83
C VAL A 31 -1.98 4.60 -0.31
N TRP A 32 -3.11 4.98 0.23
CA TRP A 32 -3.31 5.27 1.66
C TRP A 32 -4.38 4.37 2.28
N PHE A 33 -4.26 4.16 3.58
CA PHE A 33 -5.31 3.58 4.41
C PHE A 33 -5.48 4.44 5.65
N GLY A 34 -6.72 4.81 5.95
CA GLY A 34 -7.07 5.65 7.08
C GLY A 34 -7.20 4.88 8.40
N PRO A 35 -7.43 5.60 9.52
CA PRO A 35 -7.71 5.00 10.81
C PRO A 35 -8.89 4.02 10.75
N GLY A 36 -8.80 2.93 11.51
CA GLY A 36 -9.78 1.84 11.50
C GLY A 36 -9.57 0.82 10.38
N HIS A 37 -8.61 1.07 9.47
CA HIS A 37 -8.29 0.18 8.37
C HIS A 37 -6.82 -0.21 8.33
N THR A 38 -6.52 -1.36 7.73
CA THR A 38 -5.17 -1.75 7.30
C THR A 38 -5.24 -2.53 5.98
N LEU A 39 -4.12 -2.62 5.27
CA LEU A 39 -4.05 -3.40 4.03
C LEU A 39 -4.40 -4.88 4.29
N PHE A 40 -5.42 -5.39 3.58
CA PHE A 40 -5.97 -6.75 3.64
C PHE A 40 -6.80 -7.09 4.89
N ASP A 41 -7.41 -6.10 5.51
CA ASP A 41 -8.20 -6.27 6.74
C ASP A 41 -9.63 -6.79 6.51
N THR A 42 -10.21 -6.60 5.31
CA THR A 42 -11.55 -7.10 4.98
C THR A 42 -11.53 -8.41 4.17
N PRO A 43 -12.59 -9.23 4.27
CA PRO A 43 -12.74 -10.42 3.41
C PRO A 43 -12.65 -10.10 1.92
N GLU A 44 -13.22 -8.98 1.48
CA GLU A 44 -13.20 -8.54 0.08
C GLU A 44 -11.77 -8.23 -0.38
N GLN A 45 -10.98 -7.53 0.44
CA GLN A 45 -9.57 -7.29 0.14
C GLN A 45 -8.77 -8.58 0.14
N GLN A 46 -9.06 -9.51 1.06
CA GLN A 46 -8.37 -10.80 1.09
C GLN A 46 -8.64 -11.60 -0.18
N GLN A 47 -9.88 -11.63 -0.65
CA GLN A 47 -10.28 -12.33 -1.86
C GLN A 47 -9.70 -11.70 -3.13
N HIS A 48 -9.80 -10.39 -3.29
CA HIS A 48 -9.50 -9.71 -4.56
C HIS A 48 -8.08 -9.15 -4.66
N ALA A 49 -7.43 -8.88 -3.53
CA ALA A 49 -6.10 -8.31 -3.49
C ALA A 49 -5.04 -9.29 -2.95
N LEU A 50 -5.23 -9.84 -1.74
CA LEU A 50 -4.23 -10.70 -1.10
C LEU A 50 -4.15 -12.07 -1.77
N GLY A 51 -5.28 -12.73 -2.02
CA GLY A 51 -5.34 -14.06 -2.61
C GLY A 51 -4.59 -14.18 -3.95
N PRO A 52 -4.86 -13.30 -4.94
CA PRO A 52 -4.13 -13.29 -6.20
C PRO A 52 -2.64 -12.99 -6.03
N LEU A 53 -2.26 -12.14 -5.05
CA LEU A 53 -0.85 -11.93 -4.72
C LEU A 53 -0.22 -13.21 -4.20
N MET A 54 -0.81 -13.84 -3.19
CA MET A 54 -0.29 -15.09 -2.60
C MET A 54 -0.16 -16.20 -3.63
N ALA A 55 -1.15 -16.36 -4.50
CA ALA A 55 -1.13 -17.34 -5.57
C ALA A 55 0.00 -17.12 -6.59
N SER A 56 0.49 -15.87 -6.74
CA SER A 56 1.59 -15.54 -7.64
C SER A 56 2.99 -15.77 -7.05
N LEU A 57 3.09 -15.99 -5.73
CA LEU A 57 4.37 -16.22 -5.05
C LEU A 57 4.66 -17.73 -5.00
N ASP A 58 5.94 -18.11 -5.03
CA ASP A 58 6.33 -19.49 -4.73
C ASP A 58 6.09 -19.83 -3.24
N LYS A 59 6.16 -21.13 -2.91
CA LYS A 59 5.86 -21.61 -1.55
C LYS A 59 6.85 -21.14 -0.50
N GLU A 60 8.11 -20.96 -0.87
CA GLU A 60 9.15 -20.45 0.03
C GLU A 60 8.81 -19.01 0.43
N LEU A 61 8.52 -18.17 -0.55
CA LEU A 61 8.19 -16.77 -0.36
C LEU A 61 6.85 -16.61 0.37
N GLN A 62 5.83 -17.42 0.06
CA GLN A 62 4.58 -17.47 0.84
C GLN A 62 4.87 -17.79 2.32
N GLY A 63 5.68 -18.81 2.58
CA GLY A 63 6.06 -19.23 3.93
C GLY A 63 6.82 -18.13 4.68
N TRP A 64 7.79 -17.50 4.03
CA TRP A 64 8.54 -16.38 4.60
C TRP A 64 7.62 -15.19 4.92
N TRP A 65 6.68 -14.87 4.04
CA TRP A 65 5.77 -13.74 4.24
C TRP A 65 4.90 -13.91 5.49
N LEU A 66 4.29 -15.09 5.64
CA LEU A 66 3.37 -15.41 6.73
C LEU A 66 4.06 -15.63 8.07
N THR A 67 5.23 -16.27 8.07
CA THR A 67 5.90 -16.69 9.31
C THR A 67 6.99 -15.73 9.75
N THR A 68 7.54 -14.93 8.84
CA THR A 68 8.68 -14.06 9.12
C THR A 68 8.34 -12.59 8.89
N LEU A 69 7.95 -12.18 7.68
CA LEU A 69 7.78 -10.75 7.40
C LEU A 69 6.64 -10.14 8.21
N LEU A 70 5.41 -10.67 8.09
CA LEU A 70 4.24 -10.05 8.71
C LEU A 70 4.36 -10.00 10.25
N PRO A 71 4.77 -11.08 10.97
CA PRO A 71 4.93 -11.02 12.41
C PRO A 71 6.02 -10.04 12.85
N LYS A 72 7.20 -10.07 12.20
CA LYS A 72 8.31 -9.18 12.57
C LYS A 72 7.99 -7.71 12.27
N TYR A 73 7.33 -7.44 11.15
CA TYR A 73 6.90 -6.09 10.80
C TYR A 73 5.85 -5.57 11.78
N GLY A 74 4.86 -6.39 12.17
CA GLY A 74 3.88 -6.04 13.20
C GLY A 74 4.53 -5.73 14.55
N ALA A 75 5.42 -6.60 15.02
CA ALA A 75 6.14 -6.40 16.27
C ALA A 75 7.02 -5.14 16.25
N PHE A 76 7.73 -4.91 15.14
CA PHE A 76 8.55 -3.71 14.96
C PHE A 76 7.70 -2.44 15.04
N LEU A 77 6.55 -2.40 14.36
CA LEU A 77 5.65 -1.24 14.42
C LEU A 77 5.09 -1.03 15.83
N ALA A 78 4.67 -2.10 16.52
CA ALA A 78 4.18 -2.00 17.89
C ALA A 78 5.26 -1.47 18.85
N SER A 79 6.50 -1.93 18.73
CA SER A 79 7.61 -1.48 19.58
C SER A 79 8.07 -0.05 19.29
N THR A 80 7.92 0.42 18.05
CA THR A 80 8.44 1.73 17.63
C THR A 80 7.40 2.84 17.70
N LEU A 81 6.16 2.54 17.31
CA LEU A 81 5.07 3.53 17.23
C LEU A 81 4.08 3.41 18.39
N GLY A 82 4.15 2.32 19.17
CA GLY A 82 3.15 1.96 20.17
C GLY A 82 2.11 0.99 19.62
N GLU A 83 1.58 0.15 20.51
CA GLU A 83 0.52 -0.81 20.18
C GLU A 83 -0.74 -0.07 19.70
N GLY A 84 -1.35 -0.59 18.63
CA GLY A 84 -2.55 0.02 18.03
C GLY A 84 -2.31 1.27 17.18
N THR A 85 -1.16 1.95 17.29
CA THR A 85 -0.91 3.21 16.59
C THR A 85 -1.08 3.11 15.07
N LYS A 86 -0.62 2.01 14.45
CA LYS A 86 -0.80 1.80 13.00
C LYS A 86 -2.27 1.81 12.59
N HIS A 87 -3.11 1.11 13.35
CA HIS A 87 -4.54 1.02 13.05
C HIS A 87 -5.29 2.33 13.37
N ALA A 88 -4.79 3.11 14.33
CA ALA A 88 -5.33 4.42 14.67
C ALA A 88 -4.83 5.57 13.77
N SER A 89 -3.96 5.30 12.78
CA SER A 89 -3.29 6.34 11.99
C SER A 89 -3.48 6.15 10.49
N TRP A 90 -3.28 7.24 9.75
CA TRP A 90 -3.06 7.17 8.30
C TRP A 90 -1.72 6.52 8.00
N HIS A 91 -1.70 5.58 7.06
CA HIS A 91 -0.47 4.91 6.66
C HIS A 91 -0.39 4.71 5.14
N LEU A 92 0.75 5.16 4.60
CA LEU A 92 1.07 5.14 3.18
C LEU A 92 1.68 3.79 2.81
N GLN A 93 1.03 3.06 1.91
CA GLN A 93 1.50 1.76 1.42
C GLN A 93 2.37 1.87 0.17
N THR A 94 2.12 2.87 -0.66
CA THR A 94 2.85 3.05 -1.92
C THR A 94 2.87 4.53 -2.27
N LEU A 95 4.06 5.05 -2.59
CA LEU A 95 4.25 6.33 -3.25
C LEU A 95 5.21 6.11 -4.41
N ALA A 96 4.74 6.40 -5.62
CA ALA A 96 5.51 6.21 -6.83
C ALA A 96 5.36 7.41 -7.77
N VAL A 97 6.44 7.74 -8.46
CA VAL A 97 6.48 8.77 -9.51
C VAL A 97 7.30 8.22 -10.67
N ASP A 98 6.77 8.35 -11.87
CA ASP A 98 7.43 8.01 -13.13
C ASP A 98 8.82 8.70 -13.17
N PRO A 99 9.92 7.95 -13.38
CA PRO A 99 11.28 8.49 -13.41
C PRO A 99 11.45 9.77 -14.25
N GLU A 100 10.77 9.87 -15.40
CA GLU A 100 10.84 11.04 -16.29
C GLU A 100 10.21 12.31 -15.67
N TYR A 101 9.38 12.14 -14.64
CA TYR A 101 8.64 13.20 -13.96
C TYR A 101 9.11 13.40 -12.50
N GLN A 102 10.16 12.69 -12.08
CA GLN A 102 10.77 12.91 -10.77
C GLN A 102 11.43 14.29 -10.66
N ARG A 103 11.63 14.75 -9.41
CA ARG A 103 12.20 16.07 -9.08
C ARG A 103 11.40 17.29 -9.58
N LYS A 104 10.18 17.08 -10.09
CA LYS A 104 9.26 18.15 -10.55
C LYS A 104 8.09 18.41 -9.58
N GLY A 105 8.14 17.86 -8.37
CA GLY A 105 7.15 18.11 -7.31
C GLY A 105 5.94 17.17 -7.30
N ALA A 106 5.77 16.26 -8.27
CA ALA A 106 4.63 15.32 -8.31
C ALA A 106 4.51 14.46 -7.05
N GLY A 107 5.61 13.89 -6.55
CA GLY A 107 5.60 13.10 -5.31
C GLY A 107 5.22 13.92 -4.08
N ARG A 108 5.62 15.21 -4.03
CA ARG A 108 5.23 16.12 -2.96
C ARG A 108 3.74 16.42 -3.00
N LEU A 109 3.18 16.60 -4.21
CA LEU A 109 1.76 16.87 -4.39
C LEU A 109 0.88 15.72 -3.87
N LEU A 110 1.34 14.48 -4.01
CA LEU A 110 0.60 13.27 -3.64
C LEU A 110 0.52 12.97 -2.13
N VAL A 111 1.26 13.72 -1.30
CA VAL A 111 1.37 13.47 0.16
C VAL A 111 1.18 14.73 1.00
N LYS A 112 0.66 15.81 0.39
CA LYS A 112 0.53 17.11 1.04
C LYS A 112 -0.86 17.32 1.61
#